data_AF-A0A813AH07-F1
#
_entry.id   AF-A0A813AH07-F1
#
_cell.length_a   1.000
_cell.length_b   1.000
_cell.length_c   1.000
_cell.angle_alpha   90.00
_cell.angle_beta   90.00
_cell.angle_gamma   90.00
#
_symmetry.space_group_name_H-M   'P 1'
#
loop_
_entity.id
_entity.type
_entity.pdbx_description
1 polymer ?
#
loop_
_entity_poly.entity_id
_entity_poly.type
_entity_poly.pdbx_seq_one_letter_code
_entity_poly.pdbx_strand_id
1 'polypeptide(L)'
;MVSIFRHWRKRLQPVLFGPGALRFAASTRGDYATTSLTGSMRLHPGRKKKAFKADCTRIWGNLFDYTYAQYKDNHTPVAIRCQKHGMFWMKPRDHIQRRLGCPKCGSLFVPGSLQERAAMMLTTGPTPALGQHVLRSHKLALEITAVALKGAAGQASWVAEVGVGAGALTAALLQSPACAGVVGFELDERILSQALEKGGVIRRYHPICRDIPEAARTLRREAWEDHLTGSLTRCFVFKGDFLACRAVPSRCRIAVGNIPYKISTAVVTKLLCQEPLMERVVLMVQAEFARKLLAKPGSVKFGRVSALVQALCSNAQFAIPGLLTPDVFSPPPRVDSAVVLLELHQVPLRHRGVEVPAAALDQLLRLLLDTRGPTRGEGLEARLTEVAERVAAQSLPDSWRLAMAKAGVDPAKPPLAMATEEFVALAAELRNLGFASDAVRRDLD
;
A
#
# COMPACT_ATOMS: atom_id res chain seq x y z
N MET A 1 -3.30 -50.72 -0.15
CA MET A 1 -2.64 -49.49 0.27
C MET A 1 -1.22 -49.46 -0.29
N VAL A 2 -0.91 -48.40 -1.03
CA VAL A 2 0.40 -47.94 -1.53
C VAL A 2 1.07 -48.75 -2.65
N SER A 3 0.80 -48.25 -3.85
CA SER A 3 1.49 -48.47 -5.13
C SER A 3 2.48 -47.32 -5.38
N ILE A 4 3.43 -47.54 -6.30
CA ILE A 4 4.28 -46.55 -7.00
C ILE A 4 5.66 -46.25 -6.35
N PHE A 5 6.60 -47.16 -6.58
CA PHE A 5 8.04 -46.86 -6.72
C PHE A 5 8.54 -47.53 -8.01
N ARG A 6 8.34 -46.88 -9.18
CA ARG A 6 8.92 -47.27 -10.48
C ARG A 6 8.64 -46.25 -11.59
N HIS A 7 9.38 -45.13 -11.63
CA HIS A 7 9.75 -44.48 -12.89
C HIS A 7 10.81 -43.41 -12.66
N TRP A 8 11.70 -43.20 -13.64
CA TRP A 8 12.83 -42.26 -13.66
C TRP A 8 14.22 -42.80 -13.28
N ARG A 9 14.57 -43.94 -13.89
CA ARG A 9 15.96 -44.24 -14.27
C ARG A 9 15.97 -44.59 -15.77
N LYS A 10 16.06 -43.59 -16.64
CA LYS A 10 16.43 -43.74 -18.08
C LYS A 10 16.67 -42.38 -18.75
N ARG A 11 17.79 -42.32 -19.47
CA ARG A 11 18.18 -41.35 -20.53
C ARG A 11 18.92 -40.07 -20.12
N LEU A 12 20.19 -40.25 -19.73
CA LEU A 12 21.28 -39.39 -20.18
C LEU A 12 21.93 -40.05 -21.40
N GLN A 13 21.95 -39.36 -22.54
CA GLN A 13 23.02 -39.43 -23.55
C GLN A 13 23.05 -38.12 -24.38
N PRO A 14 24.20 -37.77 -24.97
CA PRO A 14 24.65 -36.39 -25.19
C PRO A 14 24.43 -35.91 -26.62
N VAL A 15 24.33 -34.59 -26.83
CA VAL A 15 24.47 -33.98 -28.16
C VAL A 15 25.48 -32.84 -28.10
N LEU A 16 26.59 -33.07 -28.81
CA LEU A 16 27.65 -32.15 -29.20
C LEU A 16 27.10 -31.04 -30.11
N PHE A 17 27.59 -29.81 -30.03
CA PHE A 17 27.93 -28.98 -31.21
C PHE A 17 28.95 -27.89 -30.84
N GLY A 18 29.91 -27.70 -31.75
CA GLY A 18 31.15 -26.93 -31.60
C GLY A 18 31.08 -25.43 -31.92
N PRO A 19 32.23 -24.79 -32.22
CA PRO A 19 32.46 -23.36 -32.08
C PRO A 19 32.09 -22.56 -33.34
N GLY A 20 31.57 -21.34 -33.17
CA GLY A 20 31.27 -20.40 -34.26
C GLY A 20 31.33 -18.96 -33.79
N ALA A 21 31.95 -18.10 -34.59
CA ALA A 21 32.57 -16.84 -34.21
C ALA A 21 31.77 -15.57 -34.59
N LEU A 22 32.34 -14.41 -34.22
CA LEU A 22 32.22 -13.05 -34.79
C LEU A 22 31.00 -12.21 -34.35
N ARG A 23 31.01 -10.86 -34.25
CA ARG A 23 32.01 -9.76 -34.17
C ARG A 23 31.21 -8.44 -33.99
N PHE A 24 31.75 -7.47 -33.22
CA PHE A 24 31.67 -5.97 -33.32
C PHE A 24 30.28 -5.28 -33.48
N ALA A 25 30.00 -4.00 -33.17
CA ALA A 25 30.76 -2.73 -33.12
C ALA A 25 29.99 -1.74 -32.18
N ALA A 26 30.67 -0.97 -31.32
CA ALA A 26 31.08 0.44 -31.47
C ALA A 26 29.95 1.47 -31.22
N SER A 27 30.00 2.25 -30.13
CA SER A 27 30.55 3.63 -30.03
C SER A 27 29.46 4.68 -30.35
N THR A 28 29.24 5.78 -29.63
CA THR A 28 30.19 6.83 -29.21
C THR A 28 29.53 7.80 -28.20
N ARG A 29 30.35 8.30 -27.25
CA ARG A 29 30.53 9.70 -26.75
C ARG A 29 29.28 10.57 -26.53
N GLY A 30 29.04 11.09 -25.32
CA GLY A 30 29.66 12.29 -24.73
C GLY A 30 28.48 13.11 -24.14
N ASP A 31 28.52 13.88 -23.06
CA ASP A 31 29.60 14.70 -22.55
C ASP A 31 29.18 15.42 -21.22
N TYR A 32 30.17 15.66 -20.36
CA TYR A 32 30.34 16.63 -19.23
C TYR A 32 29.27 16.71 -18.10
N ALA A 33 29.54 16.23 -16.87
CA ALA A 33 30.41 16.81 -15.81
C ALA A 33 29.84 18.13 -15.22
N THR A 34 29.04 18.06 -14.15
CA THR A 34 29.43 18.20 -12.71
C THR A 34 30.12 19.49 -12.31
N THR A 35 29.52 20.18 -11.34
CA THR A 35 30.17 21.07 -10.35
C THR A 35 29.17 21.19 -9.20
N SER A 36 29.47 21.16 -7.90
CA SER A 36 30.59 20.78 -7.04
C SER A 36 29.98 20.70 -5.62
N LEU A 37 30.54 20.02 -4.63
CA LEU A 37 31.40 20.71 -3.64
C LEU A 37 32.17 19.65 -2.83
N THR A 38 33.48 19.60 -3.10
CA THR A 38 34.63 19.49 -2.17
C THR A 38 34.41 18.67 -0.87
N GLY A 39 35.02 17.50 -0.68
CA GLY A 39 36.47 17.33 -0.55
C GLY A 39 36.99 15.92 -0.93
N SER A 40 38.01 15.96 -1.77
CA SER A 40 38.82 14.91 -2.40
C SER A 40 39.07 13.60 -1.62
N MET A 41 38.40 12.51 -2.01
CA MET A 41 39.02 11.19 -2.11
C MET A 41 39.33 10.90 -3.59
N ARG A 42 40.59 11.13 -3.99
CA ARG A 42 41.08 10.70 -5.31
C ARG A 42 41.09 9.17 -5.36
N LEU A 43 40.32 8.59 -6.27
CA LEU A 43 40.44 7.18 -6.61
C LEU A 43 41.70 7.00 -7.45
N HIS A 44 42.73 6.37 -6.86
CA HIS A 44 43.98 6.07 -7.55
C HIS A 44 43.78 5.15 -8.77
N PRO A 45 44.47 5.41 -9.89
CA PRO A 45 44.55 4.50 -11.03
C PRO A 45 45.46 3.34 -10.63
N GLY A 46 44.87 2.23 -10.19
CA GLY A 46 45.64 1.05 -9.80
C GLY A 46 45.02 0.10 -8.77
N ARG A 47 43.70 0.14 -8.51
CA ARG A 47 43.07 -0.84 -7.60
C ARG A 47 42.99 -2.22 -8.27
N LYS A 48 43.97 -3.07 -7.93
CA LYS A 48 44.11 -4.45 -8.37
C LYS A 48 42.83 -5.28 -8.12
N LYS A 49 42.65 -6.30 -8.97
CA LYS A 49 41.63 -7.39 -9.01
C LYS A 49 41.07 -7.88 -7.65
N LYS A 50 41.81 -7.74 -6.53
CA LYS A 50 41.39 -8.12 -5.17
C LYS A 50 40.37 -7.16 -4.52
N ALA A 51 40.26 -5.90 -4.95
CA ALA A 51 39.36 -4.92 -4.32
C ALA A 51 37.87 -5.12 -4.70
N PHE A 52 37.57 -5.49 -5.96
CA PHE A 52 36.19 -5.64 -6.44
C PHE A 52 35.41 -6.70 -5.66
N LYS A 53 35.94 -7.93 -5.55
CA LYS A 53 35.24 -9.02 -4.86
C LYS A 53 35.06 -8.69 -3.37
N ALA A 54 36.08 -8.11 -2.73
CA ALA A 54 36.00 -7.70 -1.33
C ALA A 54 34.94 -6.60 -1.10
N ASP A 55 34.89 -5.59 -1.97
CA ASP A 55 33.85 -4.55 -1.92
C ASP A 55 32.47 -5.17 -2.12
N CYS A 56 32.32 -6.02 -3.13
CA CYS A 56 31.07 -6.70 -3.41
C CYS A 56 30.60 -7.62 -2.29
N THR A 57 31.50 -8.36 -1.62
CA THR A 57 31.16 -9.17 -0.44
C THR A 57 30.83 -8.29 0.76
N ARG A 58 31.53 -7.18 0.97
CA ARG A 58 31.22 -6.21 2.04
C ARG A 58 29.83 -5.60 1.87
N ILE A 59 29.47 -5.29 0.63
CA ILE A 59 28.17 -4.72 0.27
C ILE A 59 27.12 -5.83 0.31
N TRP A 60 27.21 -6.84 -0.54
CA TRP A 60 26.14 -7.79 -0.78
C TRP A 60 26.16 -9.03 0.10
N GLY A 61 27.16 -9.21 0.95
CA GLY A 61 27.34 -10.44 1.73
C GLY A 61 27.41 -11.65 0.80
N ASN A 62 26.62 -12.68 1.10
CA ASN A 62 26.59 -13.95 0.38
C ASN A 62 25.50 -14.01 -0.70
N LEU A 63 24.79 -12.91 -0.98
CA LEU A 63 23.68 -12.89 -1.94
C LEU A 63 24.10 -13.21 -3.38
N PHE A 64 25.36 -12.91 -3.67
CA PHE A 64 25.96 -13.11 -4.98
C PHE A 64 27.29 -13.83 -4.85
N ASP A 65 27.54 -14.72 -5.81
CA ASP A 65 28.80 -15.41 -5.95
C ASP A 65 29.59 -14.77 -7.10
N TYR A 66 30.81 -14.34 -6.77
CA TYR A 66 31.73 -13.64 -7.66
C TYR A 66 32.90 -14.54 -8.11
N THR A 67 32.77 -15.86 -7.96
CA THR A 67 33.79 -16.84 -8.38
C THR A 67 34.21 -16.59 -9.82
N TYR A 68 33.24 -16.42 -10.72
CA TYR A 68 33.43 -16.19 -12.15
C TYR A 68 33.66 -14.71 -12.54
N ALA A 69 33.62 -13.79 -11.57
CA ALA A 69 33.78 -12.37 -11.87
C ALA A 69 35.24 -12.05 -12.26
N GLN A 70 35.45 -11.70 -13.53
CA GLN A 70 36.72 -11.22 -14.06
C GLN A 70 36.71 -9.69 -14.11
N TYR A 71 37.08 -9.06 -13.00
CA TYR A 71 37.14 -7.61 -12.92
C TYR A 71 38.26 -7.04 -13.80
N LYS A 72 37.90 -6.08 -14.66
CA LYS A 72 38.82 -5.30 -15.50
C LYS A 72 38.80 -3.81 -15.11
N ASP A 73 37.60 -3.22 -15.08
CA ASP A 73 37.34 -1.83 -14.74
C ASP A 73 35.88 -1.67 -14.27
N ASN A 74 35.45 -0.43 -13.97
CA ASN A 74 34.12 -0.17 -13.43
C ASN A 74 32.97 -0.16 -14.46
N HIS A 75 33.27 -0.26 -15.75
CA HIS A 75 32.33 -0.11 -16.86
C HIS A 75 32.17 -1.40 -17.69
N THR A 76 33.13 -2.31 -17.62
CA THR A 76 33.10 -3.62 -18.25
C THR A 76 32.22 -4.56 -17.42
N PRO A 77 31.13 -5.12 -17.98
CA PRO A 77 30.27 -6.06 -17.26
C PRO A 77 31.05 -7.28 -16.77
N VAL A 78 30.78 -7.70 -15.54
CA VAL A 78 31.32 -8.93 -14.95
C VAL A 78 30.22 -9.95 -14.73
N ALA A 79 30.58 -11.22 -14.82
CA ALA A 79 29.67 -12.32 -14.49
C ALA A 79 29.47 -12.40 -12.98
N ILE A 80 28.21 -12.28 -12.55
CA ILE A 80 27.79 -12.38 -11.16
C ILE A 80 26.74 -13.47 -11.08
N ARG A 81 26.91 -14.38 -10.12
CA ARG A 81 25.92 -15.42 -9.85
C ARG A 81 24.95 -14.94 -8.80
N CYS A 82 23.68 -14.82 -9.15
CA CYS A 82 22.62 -14.80 -8.15
C CYS A 82 22.43 -16.22 -7.61
N GLN A 83 22.45 -16.38 -6.29
CA GLN A 83 22.19 -17.70 -5.70
C GLN A 83 20.78 -18.24 -6.03
N LYS A 84 19.82 -17.35 -6.29
CA LYS A 84 18.43 -17.71 -6.64
C LYS A 84 18.17 -17.87 -8.15
N HIS A 85 18.81 -17.05 -8.98
CA HIS A 85 18.42 -16.89 -10.39
C HIS A 85 19.53 -17.17 -11.40
N GLY A 86 20.69 -17.63 -10.94
CA GLY A 86 21.82 -17.98 -11.81
C GLY A 86 22.64 -16.78 -12.28
N MET A 87 23.39 -16.98 -13.38
CA MET A 87 24.30 -15.95 -13.91
C MET A 87 23.55 -14.73 -14.44
N PHE A 88 24.12 -13.57 -14.19
CA PHE A 88 23.80 -12.33 -14.89
C PHE A 88 25.07 -11.49 -15.07
N TRP A 89 24.99 -10.51 -15.95
CA TRP A 89 26.10 -9.61 -16.27
C TRP A 89 25.77 -8.21 -15.80
N MET A 90 26.69 -7.57 -15.09
CA MET A 90 26.49 -6.21 -14.60
C MET A 90 27.80 -5.45 -14.50
N LYS A 91 27.76 -4.14 -14.77
CA LYS A 91 28.93 -3.27 -14.61
C LYS A 91 29.25 -3.13 -13.11
N PRO A 92 30.52 -3.25 -12.70
CA PRO A 92 30.90 -3.07 -11.31
C PRO A 92 30.45 -1.74 -10.71
N ARG A 93 30.43 -0.62 -11.45
CA ARG A 93 29.88 0.65 -10.94
C ARG A 93 28.39 0.55 -10.60
N ASP A 94 27.61 -0.16 -11.41
CA ASP A 94 26.16 -0.24 -11.22
C ASP A 94 25.88 -1.17 -10.03
N HIS A 95 26.69 -2.22 -9.91
CA HIS A 95 26.61 -3.18 -8.81
C HIS A 95 27.11 -2.65 -7.46
N ILE A 96 28.21 -1.90 -7.48
CA ILE A 96 28.84 -1.34 -6.27
C ILE A 96 28.28 0.04 -5.96
N GLN A 97 28.34 0.99 -6.87
CA GLN A 97 27.98 2.38 -6.56
C GLN A 97 26.47 2.60 -6.60
N ARG A 98 25.79 2.09 -7.64
CA ARG A 98 24.33 2.24 -7.80
C ARG A 98 23.52 1.18 -7.08
N ARG A 99 24.20 0.24 -6.40
CA ARG A 99 23.58 -0.79 -5.55
C ARG A 99 22.55 -1.64 -6.31
N LEU A 100 22.76 -1.88 -7.60
CA LEU A 100 21.89 -2.72 -8.42
C LEU A 100 22.34 -4.19 -8.35
N GLY A 101 21.41 -5.11 -8.11
CA GLY A 101 21.68 -6.55 -8.07
C GLY A 101 20.99 -7.29 -9.21
N CYS A 102 20.59 -8.53 -8.96
CA CYS A 102 20.08 -9.39 -10.04
C CYS A 102 18.80 -8.81 -10.66
N PRO A 103 18.75 -8.65 -12.00
CA PRO A 103 17.58 -8.12 -12.71
C PRO A 103 16.29 -8.93 -12.49
N LYS A 104 16.40 -10.20 -12.10
CA LYS A 104 15.27 -11.11 -11.90
C LYS A 104 14.66 -11.09 -10.50
N CYS A 105 15.42 -10.77 -9.44
CA CYS A 105 14.86 -10.57 -8.09
C CYS A 105 14.78 -9.09 -7.67
N GLY A 106 15.27 -8.14 -8.46
CA GLY A 106 15.26 -6.73 -8.10
C GLY A 106 16.10 -6.41 -6.86
N SER A 107 17.16 -7.19 -6.61
CA SER A 107 17.98 -7.11 -5.39
C SER A 107 18.75 -5.79 -5.35
N LEU A 108 18.19 -4.74 -4.78
CA LEU A 108 18.93 -3.53 -4.39
C LEU A 108 19.63 -3.78 -3.05
N PHE A 109 20.81 -3.20 -2.82
CA PHE A 109 21.51 -3.31 -1.54
C PHE A 109 20.86 -2.38 -0.51
N VAL A 110 20.51 -2.95 0.64
CA VAL A 110 19.96 -2.24 1.81
C VAL A 110 20.98 -2.34 2.96
N PRO A 111 21.35 -1.24 3.65
CA PRO A 111 22.27 -1.29 4.79
C PRO A 111 21.68 -2.13 5.95
N GLY A 112 22.51 -2.91 6.65
CA GLY A 112 22.10 -3.71 7.83
C GLY A 112 22.90 -5.01 7.99
N SER A 113 22.71 -5.73 9.10
CA SER A 113 23.25 -7.07 9.37
C SER A 113 22.72 -8.13 8.37
N LEU A 114 23.39 -9.29 8.29
CA LEU A 114 22.94 -10.41 7.43
C LEU A 114 21.53 -10.90 7.79
N GLN A 115 21.14 -10.84 9.07
CA GLN A 115 19.78 -11.16 9.51
C GLN A 115 18.77 -10.08 9.08
N GLU A 116 19.10 -8.78 9.13
CA GLU A 116 18.24 -7.70 8.63
C GLU A 116 18.10 -7.71 7.09
N ARG A 117 19.13 -8.16 6.38
CA ARG A 117 19.07 -8.39 4.93
C ARG A 117 18.24 -9.62 4.57
N ALA A 118 18.36 -10.71 5.35
CA ALA A 118 17.55 -11.92 5.19
C ALA A 118 16.07 -11.68 5.51
N ALA A 119 15.79 -10.89 6.54
CA ALA A 119 14.46 -10.40 6.93
C ALA A 119 13.70 -9.71 5.78
N MET A 120 14.40 -8.94 4.95
CA MET A 120 13.83 -8.22 3.81
C MET A 120 13.77 -9.04 2.52
N MET A 121 14.51 -10.15 2.45
CA MET A 121 14.53 -11.06 1.30
C MET A 121 13.38 -12.07 1.26
N LEU A 122 12.42 -11.96 2.17
CA LEU A 122 11.31 -12.90 2.29
C LEU A 122 10.18 -12.56 1.33
N THR A 123 10.54 -12.43 0.06
CA THR A 123 9.64 -12.46 -1.08
C THR A 123 9.23 -13.88 -1.44
N THR A 124 9.23 -14.84 -0.52
CA THR A 124 8.68 -16.19 -0.76
C THR A 124 7.95 -16.66 0.49
N GLY A 125 6.85 -15.97 0.81
CA GLY A 125 5.78 -16.53 1.65
C GLY A 125 4.90 -17.47 0.81
N PRO A 126 4.22 -18.45 1.43
CA PRO A 126 3.25 -19.32 0.78
C PRO A 126 2.07 -18.53 0.26
N THR A 127 1.30 -19.20 -0.58
CA THR A 127 0.07 -18.72 -1.19
C THR A 127 -0.89 -18.24 -0.07
N PRO A 128 -1.24 -16.94 -0.03
CA PRO A 128 -2.16 -16.42 0.97
C PRO A 128 -3.53 -17.11 0.80
N ALA A 129 -4.10 -17.69 1.86
CA ALA A 129 -5.38 -18.39 1.69
C ALA A 129 -6.59 -17.44 1.54
N LEU A 130 -6.38 -16.14 1.78
CA LEU A 130 -7.42 -15.11 1.66
C LEU A 130 -7.39 -14.38 0.30
N GLY A 131 -6.65 -14.90 -0.69
CA GLY A 131 -6.50 -14.26 -2.00
C GLY A 131 -5.70 -12.96 -1.95
N GLN A 132 -4.78 -12.85 -0.98
CA GLN A 132 -3.91 -11.68 -0.82
C GLN A 132 -2.75 -11.75 -1.82
N HIS A 133 -2.23 -10.58 -2.20
CA HIS A 133 -1.11 -10.44 -3.13
C HIS A 133 0.02 -9.73 -2.40
N VAL A 134 1.05 -10.45 -1.95
CA VAL A 134 2.14 -9.86 -1.15
C VAL A 134 3.07 -9.05 -2.05
N LEU A 135 3.35 -7.81 -1.68
CA LEU A 135 4.28 -6.94 -2.38
C LEU A 135 5.70 -7.52 -2.30
N ARG A 136 6.38 -7.62 -3.44
CA ARG A 136 7.78 -8.08 -3.54
C ARG A 136 8.75 -6.97 -3.97
N SER A 137 8.24 -5.88 -4.54
CA SER A 137 9.08 -4.78 -5.01
C SER A 137 9.48 -3.85 -3.87
N HIS A 138 10.74 -3.95 -3.44
CA HIS A 138 11.30 -3.04 -2.43
C HIS A 138 11.37 -1.59 -2.93
N LYS A 139 11.70 -1.38 -4.22
CA LYS A 139 11.68 -0.04 -4.84
C LYS A 139 10.31 0.62 -4.68
N LEU A 140 9.25 -0.11 -5.01
CA LEU A 140 7.90 0.39 -4.87
C LEU A 140 7.53 0.66 -3.40
N ALA A 141 7.97 -0.20 -2.48
CA ALA A 141 7.77 0.04 -1.05
C ALA A 141 8.43 1.35 -0.58
N LEU A 142 9.65 1.66 -1.04
CA LEU A 142 10.32 2.93 -0.75
C LEU A 142 9.60 4.14 -1.38
N GLU A 143 9.11 4.00 -2.60
CA GLU A 143 8.33 5.06 -3.27
C GLU A 143 7.02 5.36 -2.53
N ILE A 144 6.29 4.31 -2.11
CA ILE A 144 5.08 4.43 -1.29
C ILE A 144 5.41 5.13 0.05
N THR A 145 6.48 4.72 0.72
CA THR A 145 6.95 5.35 1.96
C THR A 145 7.28 6.82 1.77
N ALA A 146 7.95 7.19 0.67
CA ALA A 146 8.28 8.58 0.36
C ALA A 146 7.02 9.43 0.15
N VAL A 147 6.00 8.90 -0.51
CA VAL A 147 4.70 9.58 -0.66
C VAL A 147 3.99 9.71 0.69
N ALA A 148 3.92 8.63 1.46
CA ALA A 148 3.22 8.60 2.75
C ALA A 148 3.82 9.59 3.76
N LEU A 149 5.14 9.71 3.81
CA LEU A 149 5.85 10.55 4.77
C LEU A 149 6.20 11.95 4.23
N LYS A 150 5.72 12.31 3.04
CA LYS A 150 5.99 13.62 2.43
C LYS A 150 5.45 14.74 3.32
N GLY A 151 6.26 15.78 3.53
CA GLY A 151 5.84 16.96 4.31
C GLY A 151 5.68 16.72 5.81
N ALA A 152 6.13 15.57 6.34
CA ALA A 152 6.38 15.41 7.77
C ALA A 152 7.51 16.38 8.18
N ALA A 153 7.15 17.61 8.51
CA ALA A 153 8.05 18.72 8.76
C ALA A 153 8.81 18.50 10.07
N GLY A 154 9.95 17.81 10.01
CA GLY A 154 10.93 17.73 11.10
C GLY A 154 10.56 16.82 12.28
N GLN A 155 9.33 16.30 12.36
CA GLN A 155 8.93 15.32 13.36
C GLN A 155 8.58 13.98 12.72
N ALA A 156 9.18 12.91 13.23
CA ALA A 156 8.93 11.56 12.75
C ALA A 156 7.50 11.11 13.10
N SER A 157 6.79 10.52 12.13
CA SER A 157 5.37 10.13 12.29
C SER A 157 5.21 8.66 12.61
N TRP A 158 4.25 8.32 13.46
CA TRP A 158 3.79 6.94 13.59
C TRP A 158 2.85 6.61 12.43
N VAL A 159 3.02 5.42 11.85
CA VAL A 159 2.26 4.98 10.68
C VAL A 159 1.42 3.77 11.01
N ALA A 160 0.13 3.81 10.69
CA ALA A 160 -0.73 2.64 10.70
C ALA A 160 -0.55 1.85 9.39
N GLU A 161 -0.30 0.55 9.47
CA GLU A 161 -0.18 -0.32 8.29
C GLU A 161 -1.32 -1.35 8.26
N VAL A 162 -2.15 -1.34 7.22
CA VAL A 162 -3.23 -2.31 7.03
C VAL A 162 -2.75 -3.43 6.09
N GLY A 163 -2.69 -4.66 6.61
CA GLY A 163 -2.17 -5.82 5.88
C GLY A 163 -0.65 -5.81 5.84
N VAL A 164 -0.02 -6.03 7.00
CA VAL A 164 1.45 -6.03 7.16
C VAL A 164 2.12 -7.07 6.24
N GLY A 165 1.43 -8.19 6.02
CA GLY A 165 1.93 -9.29 5.21
C GLY A 165 3.30 -9.77 5.68
N ALA A 166 4.21 -10.01 4.72
CA ALA A 166 5.58 -10.42 5.01
C ALA A 166 6.49 -9.25 5.49
N GLY A 167 5.97 -8.03 5.63
CA GLY A 167 6.69 -6.89 6.17
C GLY A 167 7.49 -6.05 5.15
N ALA A 168 7.19 -6.15 3.85
CA ALA A 168 7.92 -5.39 2.82
C ALA A 168 7.75 -3.87 2.95
N LEU A 169 6.50 -3.41 3.15
CA LEU A 169 6.20 -2.00 3.41
C LEU A 169 6.67 -1.60 4.81
N THR A 170 6.41 -2.42 5.83
CA THR A 170 6.91 -2.23 7.20
C THR A 170 8.40 -1.94 7.26
N ALA A 171 9.21 -2.73 6.54
CA ALA A 171 10.66 -2.54 6.51
C ALA A 171 11.07 -1.22 5.83
N ALA A 172 10.40 -0.85 4.73
CA ALA A 172 10.64 0.42 4.05
C ALA A 172 10.26 1.63 4.93
N LEU A 173 9.15 1.54 5.67
CA LEU A 173 8.73 2.57 6.62
C LEU A 173 9.77 2.76 7.72
N LEU A 174 10.20 1.68 8.38
CA LEU A 174 11.13 1.74 9.51
C LEU A 174 12.54 2.22 9.12
N GLN A 175 12.90 2.11 7.84
CA GLN A 175 14.14 2.67 7.28
C GLN A 175 14.06 4.18 7.06
N SER A 176 12.86 4.74 6.93
CA SER A 176 12.70 6.17 6.77
C SER A 176 12.97 6.88 8.11
N PRO A 177 13.85 7.89 8.14
CA PRO A 177 14.04 8.72 9.33
C PRO A 177 12.78 9.53 9.67
N ALA A 178 11.87 9.73 8.70
CA ALA A 178 10.59 10.40 8.91
C ALA A 178 9.52 9.49 9.54
N CYS A 179 9.78 8.19 9.72
CA CYS A 179 8.87 7.27 10.39
C CYS A 179 9.31 7.08 11.84
N ALA A 180 8.51 7.46 12.83
CA ALA A 180 8.82 7.18 14.24
C ALA A 180 8.64 5.69 14.56
N GLY A 181 7.62 5.06 13.98
CA GLY A 181 7.33 3.65 14.16
C GLY A 181 6.08 3.21 13.40
N VAL A 182 5.83 1.92 13.38
CA VAL A 182 4.73 1.29 12.64
C VAL A 182 3.80 0.55 13.60
N VAL A 183 2.51 0.75 13.42
CA VAL A 183 1.43 -0.05 14.02
C VAL A 183 0.73 -0.81 12.90
N GLY A 184 1.07 -2.07 12.74
CA GLY A 184 0.56 -2.95 11.69
C GLY A 184 -0.60 -3.84 12.14
N PHE A 185 -1.49 -4.15 11.19
CA PHE A 185 -2.61 -5.08 11.34
C PHE A 185 -2.52 -6.20 10.32
N GLU A 186 -2.56 -7.46 10.77
CA GLU A 186 -2.60 -8.62 9.88
C GLU A 186 -3.61 -9.65 10.39
N LEU A 187 -4.46 -10.15 9.49
CA LEU A 187 -5.47 -11.14 9.83
C LEU A 187 -4.91 -12.57 9.72
N ASP A 188 -4.02 -12.81 8.76
CA ASP A 188 -3.46 -14.14 8.48
C ASP A 188 -2.25 -14.42 9.39
N GLU A 189 -2.51 -15.12 10.49
CA GLU A 189 -1.47 -15.52 11.44
C GLU A 189 -0.33 -16.32 10.78
N ARG A 190 -0.60 -17.11 9.74
CA ARG A 190 0.45 -17.92 9.10
C ARG A 190 1.52 -17.06 8.47
N ILE A 191 1.12 -15.92 7.90
CA ILE A 191 2.05 -14.96 7.31
C ILE A 191 2.92 -14.34 8.41
N LEU A 192 2.31 -14.00 9.55
CA LEU A 192 3.04 -13.48 10.72
C LEU A 192 4.02 -14.51 11.28
N SER A 193 3.59 -15.75 11.51
CA SER A 193 4.45 -16.83 12.02
C SER A 193 5.66 -17.05 11.13
N GLN A 194 5.49 -17.02 9.80
CA GLN A 194 6.61 -17.17 8.88
C GLN A 194 7.52 -15.94 8.84
N ALA A 195 6.95 -14.73 8.95
CA ALA A 195 7.76 -13.52 9.05
C ALA A 195 8.66 -13.57 10.30
N LEU A 196 8.15 -14.11 11.42
CA LEU A 196 8.93 -14.37 12.64
C LEU A 196 10.02 -15.43 12.42
N GLU A 197 9.65 -16.62 11.92
CA GLU A 197 10.57 -17.76 11.70
C GLU A 197 11.77 -17.39 10.83
N LYS A 198 11.51 -16.58 9.80
CA LYS A 198 12.53 -16.16 8.84
C LYS A 198 13.35 -14.96 9.33
N GLY A 199 13.11 -14.48 10.55
CA GLY A 199 13.88 -13.43 11.19
C GLY A 199 13.61 -12.03 10.64
N GLY A 200 12.39 -11.78 10.16
CA GLY A 200 11.87 -10.54 9.59
C GLY A 200 12.01 -9.27 10.47
N VAL A 201 11.57 -8.13 9.93
CA VAL A 201 11.43 -6.88 10.70
C VAL A 201 10.35 -6.99 11.78
N ILE A 202 9.35 -7.83 11.53
CA ILE A 202 8.35 -8.23 12.52
C ILE A 202 9.04 -9.18 13.49
N ARG A 203 9.24 -8.73 14.73
CA ARG A 203 9.86 -9.53 15.81
C ARG A 203 8.85 -10.16 16.77
N ARG A 204 7.64 -9.60 16.81
CA ARG A 204 6.54 -10.05 17.65
C ARG A 204 5.22 -9.56 17.05
N TYR A 205 4.14 -10.27 17.34
CA TYR A 205 2.79 -9.77 17.16
C TYR A 205 1.93 -10.04 18.41
N HIS A 206 0.86 -9.26 18.55
CA HIS A 206 -0.08 -9.31 19.67
C HIS A 206 -1.48 -9.66 19.16
N PRO A 207 -2.32 -10.40 19.90
CA PRO A 207 -3.73 -10.52 19.54
C PRO A 207 -4.39 -9.13 19.53
N ILE A 208 -5.32 -8.89 18.61
CA ILE A 208 -6.08 -7.63 18.59
C ILE A 208 -6.95 -7.53 19.86
N CYS A 209 -6.76 -6.47 20.65
CA CYS A 209 -7.73 -6.06 21.65
C CYS A 209 -8.80 -5.20 20.93
N ARG A 210 -10.09 -5.51 21.13
CA ARG A 210 -11.21 -4.72 20.56
C ARG A 210 -11.07 -3.23 20.90
N ASP A 211 -10.49 -2.95 22.08
CA ASP A 211 -10.06 -1.64 22.51
C ASP A 211 -8.55 -1.45 22.36
N ILE A 212 -8.09 -1.22 21.13
CA ILE A 212 -6.73 -0.69 20.88
C ILE A 212 -6.43 0.56 21.75
N PRO A 213 -7.40 1.44 22.10
CA PRO A 213 -7.18 2.50 23.07
C PRO A 213 -6.73 2.05 24.47
N GLU A 214 -7.08 0.83 24.92
CA GLU A 214 -6.58 0.23 26.16
C GLU A 214 -5.11 -0.17 26.01
N ALA A 215 -4.76 -0.83 24.90
CA ALA A 215 -3.36 -1.08 24.52
C ALA A 215 -2.58 0.24 24.36
N ALA A 216 -3.26 1.32 23.93
CA ALA A 216 -2.72 2.66 23.80
C ALA A 216 -2.59 3.42 25.13
N ARG A 217 -3.37 3.08 26.16
CA ARG A 217 -3.12 3.55 27.54
C ARG A 217 -1.82 2.96 28.10
N THR A 218 -1.41 1.77 27.64
CA THR A 218 -0.09 1.19 27.86
C THR A 218 1.02 1.85 27.01
N LEU A 219 0.67 2.57 25.94
CA LEU A 219 1.60 3.35 25.09
C LEU A 219 1.96 4.73 25.69
N ARG A 220 1.83 4.92 27.01
CA ARG A 220 2.10 6.20 27.72
C ARG A 220 3.57 6.44 28.07
N ARG A 221 4.48 5.54 27.71
CA ARG A 221 5.94 5.76 27.78
C ARG A 221 6.54 5.48 26.41
N GLU A 222 7.50 6.30 26.01
CA GLU A 222 7.99 6.54 24.65
C GLU A 222 8.67 5.35 23.95
N ALA A 223 8.53 4.14 24.49
CA ALA A 223 8.93 2.91 23.86
C ALA A 223 8.30 1.73 24.62
N TRP A 224 8.09 0.62 23.92
CA TRP A 224 8.20 -0.66 24.61
C TRP A 224 9.67 -0.90 24.86
N GLU A 225 10.11 -0.88 26.12
CA GLU A 225 11.23 -1.73 26.51
C GLU A 225 10.77 -3.16 26.25
N ASP A 226 11.36 -3.82 25.27
CA ASP A 226 11.26 -5.26 25.19
C ASP A 226 11.84 -5.83 26.50
N HIS A 227 10.99 -6.29 27.42
CA HIS A 227 11.42 -6.76 28.74
C HIS A 227 12.34 -7.99 28.66
N LEU A 228 12.50 -8.60 27.47
CA LEU A 228 13.42 -9.70 27.20
C LEU A 228 14.76 -9.23 26.62
N THR A 229 14.84 -8.04 26.00
CA THR A 229 16.06 -7.55 25.31
C THR A 229 16.53 -6.15 25.74
N GLY A 230 15.74 -5.41 26.51
CA GLY A 230 16.02 -4.01 26.89
C GLY A 230 16.00 -3.02 25.72
N SER A 231 15.54 -3.42 24.52
CA SER A 231 15.61 -2.60 23.31
C SER A 231 14.26 -1.96 22.96
N LEU A 232 14.28 -0.69 22.56
CA LEU A 232 13.09 0.07 22.14
C LEU A 232 12.62 -0.43 20.76
N THR A 233 11.46 -1.12 20.68
CA THR A 233 10.90 -1.50 19.38
C THR A 233 10.04 -0.37 18.78
N ARG A 234 10.29 -0.10 17.50
CA ARG A 234 9.51 0.86 16.67
C ARG A 234 8.45 0.16 15.82
N CYS A 235 8.25 -1.15 15.98
CA CYS A 235 7.34 -1.97 15.18
C CYS A 235 6.38 -2.76 16.07
N PHE A 236 5.09 -2.49 15.94
CA PHE A 236 4.01 -3.17 16.67
C PHE A 236 3.06 -3.81 15.67
N VAL A 237 2.88 -5.12 15.75
CA VAL A 237 1.96 -5.83 14.85
C VAL A 237 0.85 -6.47 15.66
N PHE A 238 -0.40 -6.25 15.25
CA PHE A 238 -1.58 -6.86 15.82
C PHE A 238 -2.14 -7.91 14.86
N LYS A 239 -2.31 -9.14 15.36
CA LYS A 239 -3.07 -10.20 14.72
C LYS A 239 -4.56 -9.93 14.91
N GLY A 240 -5.27 -9.61 13.84
CA GLY A 240 -6.72 -9.47 13.88
C GLY A 240 -7.31 -8.73 12.69
N ASP A 241 -8.64 -8.69 12.65
CA ASP A 241 -9.38 -7.99 11.62
C ASP A 241 -9.30 -6.47 11.85
N PHE A 242 -8.63 -5.77 10.94
CA PHE A 242 -8.57 -4.31 10.93
C PHE A 242 -9.97 -3.68 10.91
N LEU A 243 -10.96 -4.29 10.26
CA LEU A 243 -12.31 -3.74 10.22
C LEU A 243 -13.01 -3.81 11.58
N ALA A 244 -12.68 -4.81 12.40
CA ALA A 244 -13.18 -4.98 13.77
C ALA A 244 -12.46 -4.09 14.80
N CYS A 245 -11.30 -3.53 14.45
CA CYS A 245 -10.61 -2.54 15.29
C CYS A 245 -11.48 -1.29 15.48
N ARG A 246 -11.67 -0.78 16.70
CA ARG A 246 -12.46 0.46 16.89
C ARG A 246 -11.85 1.67 16.17
N ALA A 247 -10.56 1.92 16.38
CA ALA A 247 -9.81 3.00 15.76
C ALA A 247 -8.30 2.70 15.81
N VAL A 248 -7.55 3.24 14.84
CA VAL A 248 -6.09 3.25 14.93
C VAL A 248 -5.62 4.15 16.09
N PRO A 249 -4.43 3.91 16.68
CA PRO A 249 -3.92 4.79 17.74
C PRO A 249 -3.84 6.24 17.30
N SER A 250 -4.19 7.19 18.18
CA SER A 250 -4.30 8.62 17.83
C SER A 250 -3.02 9.26 17.29
N ARG A 251 -1.85 8.72 17.67
CA ARG A 251 -0.55 9.13 17.13
C ARG A 251 -0.32 8.72 15.67
N CYS A 252 -1.05 7.73 15.18
CA CYS A 252 -0.95 7.23 13.81
C CYS A 252 -1.92 7.99 12.91
N ARG A 253 -1.51 9.18 12.44
CA ARG A 253 -2.32 10.00 11.53
C ARG A 253 -2.06 9.70 10.05
N ILE A 254 -1.06 8.87 9.76
CA ILE A 254 -0.75 8.39 8.41
C ILE A 254 -1.07 6.90 8.36
N ALA A 255 -1.85 6.48 7.36
CA ALA A 255 -2.14 5.08 7.10
C ALA A 255 -1.57 4.64 5.76
N VAL A 256 -0.97 3.46 5.72
CA VAL A 256 -0.50 2.81 4.49
C VAL A 256 -1.02 1.37 4.41
N GLY A 257 -1.05 0.79 3.22
CA GLY A 257 -1.40 -0.62 3.12
C GLY A 257 -1.44 -1.17 1.70
N ASN A 258 -1.07 -2.43 1.59
CA ASN A 258 -1.37 -3.28 0.44
C ASN A 258 -2.59 -4.13 0.79
N ILE A 259 -3.77 -3.58 0.55
CA ILE A 259 -4.99 -4.13 1.15
C ILE A 259 -5.62 -5.19 0.24
N PRO A 260 -6.20 -6.28 0.81
CA PRO A 260 -6.90 -7.28 0.01
C PRO A 260 -8.06 -6.65 -0.77
N TYR A 261 -8.16 -6.96 -2.06
CA TYR A 261 -9.09 -6.28 -2.98
C TYR A 261 -10.57 -6.40 -2.58
N LYS A 262 -10.96 -7.54 -2.01
CA LYS A 262 -12.34 -7.80 -1.60
C LYS A 262 -12.84 -6.87 -0.50
N ILE A 263 -11.93 -6.29 0.29
CA ILE A 263 -12.27 -5.43 1.42
C ILE A 263 -11.88 -3.97 1.20
N SER A 264 -11.41 -3.59 -0.01
CA SER A 264 -10.87 -2.24 -0.25
C SER A 264 -11.86 -1.13 0.07
N THR A 265 -13.14 -1.28 -0.29
CA THR A 265 -14.20 -0.33 0.08
C THR A 265 -14.34 -0.18 1.59
N ALA A 266 -14.41 -1.29 2.33
CA ALA A 266 -14.60 -1.25 3.78
C ALA A 266 -13.40 -0.61 4.50
N VAL A 267 -12.17 -0.93 4.06
CA VAL A 267 -10.94 -0.35 4.62
C VAL A 267 -10.86 1.15 4.33
N VAL A 268 -11.11 1.58 3.08
CA VAL A 268 -11.06 3.00 2.72
C VAL A 268 -12.11 3.79 3.50
N THR A 269 -13.37 3.35 3.51
CA THR A 269 -14.43 4.03 4.27
C THR A 269 -14.09 4.11 5.75
N LYS A 270 -13.57 3.03 6.35
CA LYS A 270 -13.14 3.05 7.76
C LYS A 270 -12.05 4.09 8.01
N LEU A 271 -11.02 4.12 7.18
CA LEU A 271 -9.91 5.08 7.32
C LEU A 271 -10.36 6.53 7.13
N LEU A 272 -11.34 6.77 6.25
CA LEU A 272 -11.91 8.10 6.00
C LEU A 272 -12.85 8.58 7.12
N CYS A 273 -13.59 7.66 7.74
CA CYS A 273 -14.64 7.99 8.72
C CYS A 273 -14.24 7.79 10.19
N GLN A 274 -13.07 7.22 10.48
CA GLN A 274 -12.63 7.00 11.86
C GLN A 274 -12.22 8.29 12.56
N GLU A 275 -12.24 8.26 13.89
CA GLU A 275 -11.64 9.28 14.74
C GLU A 275 -10.52 8.69 15.59
N PRO A 276 -9.38 9.41 15.74
CA PRO A 276 -9.10 10.72 15.17
C PRO A 276 -8.86 10.68 13.65
N LEU A 277 -9.09 11.82 12.98
CA LEU A 277 -8.96 11.94 11.54
C LEU A 277 -7.53 11.65 11.08
N MET A 278 -7.43 10.84 10.02
CA MET A 278 -6.19 10.67 9.29
C MET A 278 -5.79 12.00 8.65
N GLU A 279 -4.50 12.24 8.55
CA GLU A 279 -3.93 13.28 7.69
C GLU A 279 -3.75 12.75 6.27
N ARG A 280 -3.28 11.51 6.17
CA ARG A 280 -2.91 10.91 4.89
C ARG A 280 -3.16 9.41 4.87
N VAL A 281 -3.67 8.93 3.75
CA VAL A 281 -3.90 7.51 3.48
C VAL A 281 -3.26 7.15 2.13
N VAL A 282 -2.32 6.20 2.12
CA VAL A 282 -1.65 5.71 0.90
C VAL A 282 -1.88 4.22 0.74
N LEU A 283 -2.73 3.85 -0.22
CA LEU A 283 -3.17 2.46 -0.37
C LEU A 283 -2.85 1.93 -1.75
N MET A 284 -2.39 0.70 -1.81
CA MET A 284 -2.31 -0.08 -3.03
C MET A 284 -3.59 -0.91 -3.18
N VAL A 285 -4.29 -0.70 -4.28
CA VAL A 285 -5.59 -1.29 -4.59
C VAL A 285 -5.66 -1.70 -6.07
N GLN A 286 -6.73 -2.39 -6.48
CA GLN A 286 -6.95 -2.67 -7.91
C GLN A 286 -7.06 -1.37 -8.71
N ALA A 287 -6.53 -1.36 -9.93
CA ALA A 287 -6.57 -0.20 -10.82
C ALA A 287 -8.00 0.24 -11.18
N GLU A 288 -8.96 -0.68 -11.24
CA GLU A 288 -10.38 -0.36 -11.45
C GLU A 288 -10.94 0.39 -10.23
N PHE A 289 -10.72 -0.16 -9.04
CA PHE A 289 -11.15 0.46 -7.79
C PHE A 289 -10.49 1.82 -7.55
N ALA A 290 -9.19 1.99 -7.87
CA ALA A 290 -8.53 3.29 -7.82
C ALA A 290 -9.20 4.33 -8.72
N ARG A 291 -9.59 3.95 -9.96
CA ARG A 291 -10.33 4.83 -10.85
C ARG A 291 -11.72 5.16 -10.31
N LYS A 292 -12.37 4.21 -9.63
CA LYS A 292 -13.65 4.45 -8.93
C LYS A 292 -13.48 5.44 -7.78
N LEU A 293 -12.47 5.27 -6.93
CA LEU A 293 -12.18 6.21 -5.83
C LEU A 293 -11.98 7.65 -6.33
N LEU A 294 -11.29 7.80 -7.46
CA LEU A 294 -10.93 9.10 -8.03
C LEU A 294 -11.91 9.60 -9.11
N ALA A 295 -13.06 8.92 -9.28
CA ALA A 295 -14.05 9.31 -10.27
C ALA A 295 -14.70 10.65 -9.89
N LYS A 296 -14.93 11.51 -10.89
CA LYS A 296 -15.63 12.80 -10.75
C LYS A 296 -17.15 12.63 -10.87
N PRO A 297 -17.98 13.53 -10.32
CA PRO A 297 -19.43 13.49 -10.49
C PRO A 297 -19.80 13.48 -11.98
N GLY A 298 -20.88 12.77 -12.34
CA GLY A 298 -21.28 12.55 -13.74
C GLY A 298 -20.49 11.47 -14.50
N SER A 299 -19.41 10.90 -13.93
CA SER A 299 -18.76 9.73 -14.50
C SER A 299 -19.53 8.45 -14.21
N VAL A 300 -19.56 7.50 -15.15
CA VAL A 300 -20.11 6.14 -14.93
C VAL A 300 -19.45 5.36 -13.78
N LYS A 301 -18.24 5.77 -13.37
CA LYS A 301 -17.52 5.18 -12.24
C LYS A 301 -17.79 5.89 -10.91
N PHE A 302 -18.50 7.02 -10.94
CA PHE A 302 -18.85 7.77 -9.75
C PHE A 302 -19.87 7.00 -8.91
N GLY A 303 -19.70 7.05 -7.59
CA GLY A 303 -20.65 6.48 -6.65
C GLY A 303 -20.25 6.80 -5.22
N ARG A 304 -20.79 6.06 -4.26
CA ARG A 304 -20.62 6.30 -2.82
C ARG A 304 -19.18 6.63 -2.39
N VAL A 305 -18.22 5.77 -2.72
CA VAL A 305 -16.82 5.96 -2.28
C VAL A 305 -16.16 7.16 -2.96
N SER A 306 -16.55 7.48 -4.19
CA SER A 306 -16.05 8.65 -4.92
C SER A 306 -16.55 9.94 -4.26
N ALA A 307 -17.84 10.00 -3.95
CA ALA A 307 -18.46 11.13 -3.25
C ALA A 307 -17.86 11.31 -1.85
N LEU A 308 -17.64 10.21 -1.11
CA LEU A 308 -17.01 10.24 0.21
C LEU A 308 -15.57 10.76 0.15
N VAL A 309 -14.77 10.32 -0.82
CA VAL A 309 -13.41 10.81 -1.03
C VAL A 309 -13.41 12.30 -1.39
N GLN A 310 -14.29 12.74 -2.29
CA GLN A 310 -14.35 14.15 -2.66
C GLN A 310 -14.79 15.06 -1.50
N ALA A 311 -15.67 14.58 -0.63
CA ALA A 311 -16.11 15.36 0.52
C ALA A 311 -14.99 15.48 1.56
N LEU A 312 -14.33 14.36 1.88
CA LEU A 312 -13.43 14.29 3.03
C LEU A 312 -11.98 14.61 2.69
N CYS A 313 -11.58 14.61 1.42
CA CYS A 313 -10.19 14.78 1.01
C CYS A 313 -9.95 16.13 0.34
N SER A 314 -8.97 16.85 0.86
CA SER A 314 -8.37 18.04 0.24
C SER A 314 -7.62 17.72 -1.06
N ASN A 315 -7.10 16.49 -1.17
CA ASN A 315 -6.41 16.00 -2.35
C ASN A 315 -6.59 14.49 -2.46
N ALA A 316 -6.89 14.01 -3.68
CA ALA A 316 -7.03 12.60 -3.98
C ALA A 316 -6.46 12.32 -5.37
N GLN A 317 -5.43 11.48 -5.47
CA GLN A 317 -4.73 11.24 -6.73
C GLN A 317 -4.05 9.87 -6.79
N PHE A 318 -3.61 9.49 -7.99
CA PHE A 318 -2.64 8.40 -8.14
C PHE A 318 -1.30 8.85 -7.54
N ALA A 319 -0.79 8.09 -6.57
CA ALA A 319 0.43 8.41 -5.85
C ALA A 319 1.70 8.10 -6.66
N ILE A 320 1.65 7.02 -7.45
CA ILE A 320 2.76 6.52 -8.27
C ILE A 320 2.34 6.59 -9.74
N PRO A 321 3.17 7.12 -10.65
CA PRO A 321 2.85 7.17 -12.07
C PRO A 321 2.66 5.78 -12.68
N GLY A 322 1.59 5.62 -13.46
CA GLY A 322 1.27 4.39 -14.16
C GLY A 322 0.59 3.33 -13.30
N LEU A 323 0.34 2.17 -13.92
CA LEU A 323 -0.23 1.01 -13.24
C LEU A 323 0.88 0.05 -12.80
N LEU A 324 0.63 -0.65 -11.70
CA LEU A 324 1.51 -1.67 -11.17
C LEU A 324 1.14 -3.02 -11.77
N THR A 325 2.08 -3.61 -12.50
CA THR A 325 1.94 -4.90 -13.17
C THR A 325 1.97 -6.06 -12.16
N PRO A 326 1.31 -7.19 -12.45
CA PRO A 326 1.20 -8.31 -11.50
C PRO A 326 2.52 -8.92 -10.99
N ASP A 327 3.63 -8.76 -11.71
CA ASP A 327 4.94 -9.33 -11.38
C ASP A 327 5.57 -8.72 -10.11
N VAL A 328 5.12 -7.55 -9.67
CA VAL A 328 5.59 -6.95 -8.41
C VAL A 328 4.98 -7.61 -7.16
N PHE A 329 4.08 -8.59 -7.35
CA PHE A 329 3.33 -9.26 -6.30
C PHE A 329 3.55 -10.78 -6.26
N SER A 330 3.10 -11.41 -5.17
CA SER A 330 3.00 -12.85 -5.06
C SER A 330 1.86 -13.35 -4.17
N PRO A 331 1.06 -14.31 -4.67
CA PRO A 331 0.96 -14.68 -6.09
C PRO A 331 0.62 -13.45 -6.95
N PRO A 332 0.92 -13.43 -8.25
CA PRO A 332 0.55 -12.32 -9.11
C PRO A 332 -0.99 -12.17 -9.16
N PRO A 333 -1.56 -10.96 -9.04
CA PRO A 333 -2.98 -10.72 -9.30
C PRO A 333 -3.31 -10.93 -10.77
N ARG A 334 -4.61 -11.15 -11.05
CA ARG A 334 -5.11 -11.26 -12.44
C ARG A 334 -5.31 -9.89 -13.12
N VAL A 335 -5.21 -8.82 -12.35
CA VAL A 335 -5.48 -7.45 -12.79
C VAL A 335 -4.39 -6.52 -12.27
N ASP A 336 -4.24 -5.38 -12.93
CA ASP A 336 -3.30 -4.35 -12.49
C ASP A 336 -3.72 -3.71 -11.16
N SER A 337 -2.72 -3.22 -10.44
CA SER A 337 -2.89 -2.41 -9.24
C SER A 337 -2.54 -0.95 -9.49
N ALA A 338 -2.93 -0.09 -8.57
CA ALA A 338 -2.52 1.30 -8.53
C ALA A 338 -2.32 1.73 -7.07
N VAL A 339 -1.49 2.75 -6.86
CA VAL A 339 -1.33 3.38 -5.55
C VAL A 339 -2.12 4.67 -5.54
N VAL A 340 -3.02 4.84 -4.56
CA VAL A 340 -3.79 6.07 -4.35
C VAL A 340 -3.26 6.81 -3.12
N LEU A 341 -3.20 8.13 -3.22
CA LEU A 341 -2.95 9.05 -2.11
C LEU A 341 -4.25 9.81 -1.84
N LEU A 342 -4.69 9.78 -0.59
CA LEU A 342 -5.81 10.57 -0.08
C LEU A 342 -5.29 11.44 1.08
N GLU A 343 -5.39 12.76 0.95
CA GLU A 343 -5.05 13.73 2.00
C GLU A 343 -6.33 14.35 2.52
N LEU A 344 -6.67 14.06 3.78
CA LEU A 344 -7.96 14.40 4.35
C LEU A 344 -7.99 15.84 4.83
N HIS A 345 -9.16 16.48 4.75
CA HIS A 345 -9.40 17.74 5.41
C HIS A 345 -9.20 17.58 6.93
N GLN A 346 -8.41 18.49 7.51
CA GLN A 346 -8.12 18.52 8.94
C GLN A 346 -9.13 19.35 9.74
N VAL A 347 -10.22 19.72 9.08
CA VAL A 347 -11.35 20.46 9.66
C VAL A 347 -12.61 19.63 9.47
N PRO A 348 -13.54 19.64 10.46
CA PRO A 348 -14.80 18.93 10.31
C PRO A 348 -15.61 19.44 9.11
N LEU A 349 -16.31 18.53 8.44
CA LEU A 349 -17.28 18.91 7.41
C LEU A 349 -18.40 19.73 8.02
N ARG A 350 -18.73 20.86 7.38
CA ARG A 350 -19.75 21.78 7.87
C ARG A 350 -20.60 22.33 6.73
N HIS A 351 -21.88 22.54 7.02
CA HIS A 351 -22.78 23.33 6.20
C HIS A 351 -23.58 24.27 7.11
N ARG A 352 -23.55 25.58 6.83
CA ARG A 352 -24.22 26.63 7.63
C ARG A 352 -23.99 26.50 9.14
N GLY A 353 -22.75 26.20 9.54
CA GLY A 353 -22.35 26.05 10.94
C GLY A 353 -22.62 24.68 11.56
N VAL A 354 -23.43 23.83 10.92
CA VAL A 354 -23.76 22.47 11.38
C VAL A 354 -22.64 21.53 10.99
N GLU A 355 -22.11 20.80 11.96
CA GLU A 355 -21.11 19.77 11.74
C GLU A 355 -21.75 18.47 11.22
N VAL A 356 -21.14 17.91 10.18
CA VAL A 356 -21.54 16.66 9.54
C VAL A 356 -20.46 15.61 9.82
N PRO A 357 -20.70 14.67 10.77
CA PRO A 357 -19.78 13.57 10.99
C PRO A 357 -19.59 12.75 9.71
N ALA A 358 -18.35 12.34 9.42
CA ALA A 358 -18.03 11.55 8.24
C ALA A 358 -18.87 10.26 8.14
N ALA A 359 -19.18 9.62 9.28
CA ALA A 359 -20.04 8.45 9.35
C ALA A 359 -21.50 8.75 8.94
N ALA A 360 -22.02 9.93 9.30
CA ALA A 360 -23.37 10.35 8.91
C ALA A 360 -23.46 10.61 7.39
N LEU A 361 -22.42 11.25 6.83
CA LEU A 361 -22.32 11.43 5.38
C LEU A 361 -22.23 10.07 4.65
N ASP A 362 -21.36 9.17 5.11
CA ASP A 362 -21.22 7.83 4.51
C ASP A 362 -22.54 7.05 4.52
N GLN A 363 -23.34 7.20 5.57
CA GLN A 363 -24.64 6.58 5.67
C GLN A 363 -25.64 7.16 4.66
N LEU A 364 -25.71 8.49 4.53
CA LEU A 364 -26.54 9.14 3.52
C LEU A 364 -26.13 8.67 2.12
N LEU A 365 -24.83 8.70 1.82
CA LEU A 365 -24.31 8.25 0.52
C LEU A 365 -24.59 6.77 0.27
N ARG A 366 -24.64 5.94 1.31
CA ARG A 366 -25.03 4.53 1.18
C ARG A 366 -26.50 4.38 0.78
N LEU A 367 -27.39 5.16 1.38
CA LEU A 367 -28.81 5.14 1.02
C LEU A 367 -29.03 5.63 -0.41
N LEU A 368 -28.31 6.67 -0.83
CA LEU A 368 -28.51 7.31 -2.14
C LEU A 368 -27.74 6.64 -3.30
N LEU A 369 -26.58 6.02 -3.03
CA LEU A 369 -25.64 5.59 -4.08
C LEU A 369 -25.21 4.12 -4.00
N ASP A 370 -25.45 3.39 -2.89
CA ASP A 370 -25.16 1.95 -2.82
C ASP A 370 -26.44 1.13 -3.10
N THR A 371 -26.58 0.65 -4.33
CA THR A 371 -27.72 -0.15 -4.79
C THR A 371 -27.70 -1.62 -4.34
N ARG A 372 -26.97 -1.99 -3.27
CA ARG A 372 -26.87 -3.38 -2.80
C ARG A 372 -27.99 -3.75 -1.82
N GLY A 373 -29.18 -4.00 -2.35
CA GLY A 373 -30.30 -4.79 -1.77
C GLY A 373 -30.61 -6.03 -2.63
N PRO A 374 -31.38 -7.04 -2.15
CA PRO A 374 -31.30 -8.41 -2.66
C PRO A 374 -32.15 -8.63 -3.91
N THR A 375 -31.61 -8.34 -5.09
CA THR A 375 -31.95 -9.05 -6.33
C THR A 375 -30.89 -8.76 -7.40
N ARG A 376 -30.21 -9.80 -7.87
CA ARG A 376 -29.29 -9.71 -9.02
C ARG A 376 -30.13 -9.48 -10.27
N GLY A 377 -30.02 -8.31 -10.91
CA GLY A 377 -30.51 -8.16 -12.28
C GLY A 377 -30.95 -6.77 -12.71
N GLU A 378 -31.32 -5.88 -11.79
CA GLU A 378 -31.78 -4.54 -12.14
C GLU A 378 -30.59 -3.58 -12.22
N GLY A 379 -30.45 -2.89 -13.36
CA GLY A 379 -29.39 -1.91 -13.58
C GLY A 379 -29.47 -0.75 -12.59
N LEU A 380 -28.32 -0.15 -12.29
CA LEU A 380 -28.19 1.11 -11.52
C LEU A 380 -29.16 2.18 -12.03
N GLU A 381 -29.38 2.24 -13.35
CA GLU A 381 -30.33 3.13 -14.02
C GLU A 381 -31.78 2.87 -13.58
N ALA A 382 -32.26 1.63 -13.57
CA ALA A 382 -33.65 1.32 -13.20
C ALA A 382 -33.99 1.69 -11.75
N ARG A 383 -33.03 1.58 -10.83
CA ARG A 383 -33.21 1.93 -9.41
C ARG A 383 -32.96 3.41 -9.11
N LEU A 384 -32.08 4.07 -9.86
CA LEU A 384 -32.01 5.52 -9.83
C LEU A 384 -33.27 6.13 -10.42
N THR A 385 -33.86 5.48 -11.43
CA THR A 385 -35.19 5.79 -11.91
C THR A 385 -36.23 5.52 -10.82
N GLU A 386 -36.19 4.42 -10.08
CA GLU A 386 -37.13 4.17 -8.95
C GLU A 386 -36.99 5.20 -7.81
N VAL A 387 -35.77 5.54 -7.40
CA VAL A 387 -35.52 6.60 -6.39
C VAL A 387 -35.95 7.96 -6.95
N ALA A 388 -35.57 8.28 -8.19
CA ALA A 388 -36.00 9.50 -8.86
C ALA A 388 -37.51 9.54 -9.09
N GLU A 389 -38.19 8.41 -9.30
CA GLU A 389 -39.63 8.27 -9.45
C GLU A 389 -40.32 8.38 -8.09
N ARG A 390 -39.78 7.82 -7.00
CA ARG A 390 -40.30 8.06 -5.63
C ARG A 390 -40.13 9.53 -5.23
N VAL A 391 -39.03 10.16 -5.66
CA VAL A 391 -38.79 11.59 -5.43
C VAL A 391 -39.68 12.46 -6.34
N ALA A 392 -39.84 12.10 -7.61
CA ALA A 392 -40.65 12.83 -8.59
C ALA A 392 -42.17 12.62 -8.40
N ALA A 393 -42.59 11.47 -7.88
CA ALA A 393 -43.98 11.16 -7.53
C ALA A 393 -44.43 11.82 -6.22
N GLN A 394 -43.60 12.68 -5.60
CA GLN A 394 -43.89 13.33 -4.32
C GLN A 394 -44.28 12.32 -3.22
N SER A 395 -43.55 11.20 -3.09
CA SER A 395 -43.73 10.26 -1.97
C SER A 395 -42.54 10.28 -1.00
N LEU A 396 -41.79 11.38 -0.93
CA LEU A 396 -40.81 11.61 0.13
C LEU A 396 -41.55 12.03 1.43
N PRO A 397 -41.06 11.65 2.61
CA PRO A 397 -41.52 12.27 3.86
C PRO A 397 -41.33 13.79 3.80
N ASP A 398 -42.24 14.57 4.40
CA ASP A 398 -42.17 16.05 4.39
C ASP A 398 -40.84 16.58 4.95
N SER A 399 -40.27 15.86 5.90
CA SER A 399 -38.95 16.11 6.46
C SER A 399 -37.82 16.08 5.42
N TRP A 400 -37.83 15.13 4.49
CA TRP A 400 -36.86 15.04 3.40
C TRP A 400 -37.06 16.17 2.39
N ARG A 401 -38.31 16.49 2.02
CA ARG A 401 -38.59 17.63 1.14
C ARG A 401 -38.09 18.94 1.75
N LEU A 402 -38.35 19.14 3.03
CA LEU A 402 -37.88 20.30 3.77
C LEU A 402 -36.35 20.35 3.84
N ALA A 403 -35.69 19.22 4.09
CA ALA A 403 -34.24 19.14 4.11
C ALA A 403 -33.63 19.46 2.74
N MET A 404 -34.16 18.90 1.65
CA MET A 404 -33.71 19.17 0.28
C MET A 404 -33.92 20.63 -0.10
N ALA A 405 -35.09 21.20 0.21
CA ALA A 405 -35.36 22.62 -0.02
C ALA A 405 -34.40 23.54 0.74
N LYS A 406 -34.13 23.24 2.03
CA LYS A 406 -33.16 24.00 2.83
C LYS A 406 -31.73 23.86 2.31
N ALA A 407 -31.35 22.65 1.89
CA ALA A 407 -30.05 22.34 1.33
C ALA A 407 -29.85 22.90 -0.09
N GLY A 408 -30.91 23.37 -0.75
CA GLY A 408 -30.87 23.83 -2.14
C GLY A 408 -30.70 22.70 -3.16
N VAL A 409 -31.13 21.48 -2.80
CA VAL A 409 -31.05 20.30 -3.67
C VAL A 409 -32.38 20.13 -4.40
N ASP A 410 -32.33 20.10 -5.73
CA ASP A 410 -33.50 19.79 -6.56
C ASP A 410 -33.92 18.33 -6.36
N PRO A 411 -35.15 18.06 -5.89
CA PRO A 411 -35.67 16.70 -5.78
C PRO A 411 -35.61 15.91 -7.09
N ALA A 412 -35.84 16.55 -8.25
CA ALA A 412 -35.81 15.85 -9.52
C ALA A 412 -34.40 15.43 -9.97
N LYS A 413 -33.35 15.94 -9.31
CA LYS A 413 -31.95 15.67 -9.67
C LYS A 413 -31.54 14.26 -9.22
N PRO A 414 -31.11 13.37 -10.14
CA PRO A 414 -30.64 12.05 -9.76
C PRO A 414 -29.43 12.11 -8.82
N PRO A 415 -29.31 11.23 -7.81
CA PRO A 415 -28.16 11.23 -6.91
C PRO A 415 -26.79 11.16 -7.61
N LEU A 416 -26.66 10.43 -8.72
CA LEU A 416 -25.40 10.39 -9.49
C LEU A 416 -25.00 11.73 -10.13
N ALA A 417 -25.96 12.64 -10.32
CA ALA A 417 -25.74 13.97 -10.87
C ALA A 417 -25.49 15.01 -9.78
N MET A 418 -25.69 14.66 -8.49
CA MET A 418 -25.45 15.57 -7.38
C MET A 418 -23.94 15.83 -7.19
N ALA A 419 -23.63 17.08 -6.87
CA ALA A 419 -22.32 17.51 -6.42
C ALA A 419 -22.09 17.09 -4.97
N THR A 420 -20.82 17.06 -4.59
CA THR A 420 -20.40 16.62 -3.25
C THR A 420 -20.94 17.55 -2.15
N GLU A 421 -20.96 18.86 -2.43
CA GLU A 421 -21.45 19.90 -1.53
C GLU A 421 -22.96 19.74 -1.26
N GLU A 422 -23.72 19.25 -2.25
CA GLU A 422 -25.16 18.99 -2.11
C GLU A 422 -25.41 17.82 -1.13
N PHE A 423 -24.57 16.78 -1.18
CA PHE A 423 -24.66 15.69 -0.19
C PHE A 423 -24.32 16.16 1.22
N VAL A 424 -23.30 17.01 1.38
CA VAL A 424 -22.93 17.57 2.69
C VAL A 424 -24.04 18.48 3.22
N ALA A 425 -24.62 19.33 2.38
CA ALA A 425 -25.73 20.21 2.74
C ALA A 425 -26.96 19.40 3.17
N LEU A 426 -27.34 18.39 2.38
CA LEU A 426 -28.47 17.51 2.72
C LEU A 426 -28.24 16.76 4.03
N ALA A 427 -27.03 16.22 4.25
CA ALA A 427 -26.68 15.56 5.50
C ALA A 427 -26.79 16.50 6.71
N ALA A 428 -26.38 17.76 6.57
CA ALA A 428 -26.50 18.75 7.63
C ALA A 428 -27.96 19.12 7.94
N GLU A 429 -28.77 19.35 6.91
CA GLU A 429 -30.18 19.74 7.10
C GLU A 429 -31.03 18.59 7.66
N LEU A 430 -30.77 17.35 7.25
CA LEU A 430 -31.38 16.17 7.88
C LEU A 430 -31.01 16.11 9.38
N ARG A 431 -29.74 16.34 9.73
CA ARG A 431 -29.33 16.36 11.15
C ARG A 431 -30.01 17.47 11.95
N ASN A 432 -30.15 18.67 11.38
CA ASN A 432 -30.88 19.78 12.00
C ASN A 432 -32.34 19.43 12.32
N LEU A 433 -32.95 18.62 11.47
CA LEU A 433 -34.33 18.15 11.64
C LEU A 433 -34.44 16.94 12.60
N GLY A 434 -33.35 16.57 13.29
CA GLY A 434 -33.35 15.51 14.30
C GLY A 434 -33.09 14.11 13.73
N PHE A 435 -32.69 13.99 12.47
CA PHE A 435 -32.34 12.70 11.89
C PHE A 435 -30.97 12.23 12.40
N ALA A 436 -31.00 11.41 13.45
CA ALA A 436 -29.86 10.62 13.87
C ALA A 436 -29.55 9.54 12.81
N SER A 437 -28.31 9.06 12.78
CA SER A 437 -27.87 7.98 11.88
C SER A 437 -28.89 6.82 11.85
N ASP A 438 -29.36 6.36 13.00
CA ASP A 438 -30.28 5.21 13.06
C ASP A 438 -31.75 5.53 12.72
N ALA A 439 -32.10 6.82 12.57
CA ALA A 439 -33.44 7.28 12.21
C ALA A 439 -33.63 7.38 10.69
N VAL A 440 -32.59 7.77 9.94
CA VAL A 440 -32.64 7.92 8.47
C VAL A 440 -33.07 6.62 7.77
N ARG A 441 -32.76 5.47 8.35
CA ARG A 441 -33.14 4.15 7.80
C ARG A 441 -34.61 3.79 8.04
N ARG A 442 -35.21 4.26 9.14
CA ARG A 442 -36.59 3.90 9.53
C ARG A 442 -37.68 4.64 8.76
N ASP A 443 -37.36 5.81 8.19
CA ASP A 443 -38.34 6.62 7.44
C ASP A 443 -38.37 6.29 5.93
N LEU A 444 -37.46 5.42 5.45
CA LEU A 444 -37.36 5.01 4.04
C LEU A 444 -37.74 3.52 3.81
N ASP A 445 -37.69 2.71 4.87
CA ASP A 445 -38.25 1.35 4.93
C ASP A 445 -39.77 1.45 5.21
#